data_AF-A0A2D7IMD6-F1
#
_entry.id   AF-A0A2D7IMD6-F1
#
_cell.length_a   1.000
_cell.length_b   1.000
_cell.length_c   1.000
_cell.angle_alpha   90.00
_cell.angle_beta   90.00
_cell.angle_gamma   90.00
#
_symmetry.space_group_name_H-M   'P 1'
#
loop_
_entity.id
_entity.type
_entity.pdbx_description
1 polymer ?
#
loop_
_entity_poly.entity_id
_entity_poly.type
_entity_poly.pdbx_seq_one_letter_code
_entity_poly.pdbx_strand_id
1 'polypeptide(L)'
;MKKFFILSILYSFIYSQTEDDGIQIQENSVFWKKGVDKLVLKDGDLFYGDYLEMKEKKVFFKIEFQDHPSTFEISNIKHLVLANGRIVIRNNKDISLPCFSIALFSIFYFSKFHNLIR
;
A
#
# COMPACT_ATOMS: atom_id res chain seq x y z
N MET A 1 -28.10 14.56 14.32
CA MET A 1 -26.91 15.36 13.93
C MET A 1 -25.59 14.79 14.48
N LYS A 2 -25.50 14.30 15.73
CA LYS A 2 -24.26 13.72 16.29
C LYS A 2 -23.60 12.57 15.49
N LYS A 3 -24.39 11.70 14.83
CA LYS A 3 -23.86 10.56 14.06
C LYS A 3 -23.15 10.94 12.76
N PHE A 4 -23.50 12.08 12.15
CA PHE A 4 -22.86 12.55 10.92
C PHE A 4 -21.47 13.13 11.18
N PHE A 5 -21.27 13.78 12.34
CA PHE A 5 -19.99 14.35 12.74
C PHE A 5 -18.91 13.27 12.92
N ILE A 6 -19.28 12.12 13.49
CA ILE A 6 -18.37 10.98 13.66
C ILE A 6 -17.95 10.41 12.31
N LEU A 7 -18.85 10.40 11.33
CA LEU A 7 -18.56 9.88 10.00
C LEU A 7 -17.62 10.80 9.22
N SER A 8 -17.79 12.12 9.34
CA SER A 8 -16.87 13.11 8.74
C SER A 8 -15.45 12.98 9.29
N ILE A 9 -15.31 12.73 10.60
CA ILE A 9 -13.99 12.52 11.23
C ILE A 9 -13.35 11.22 10.72
N LEU A 10 -14.11 10.13 10.62
CA LEU A 10 -13.63 8.86 10.05
C LEU A 10 -13.20 9.01 8.59
N TYR A 11 -13.94 9.79 7.81
CA TYR A 11 -13.63 10.05 6.41
C TYR A 11 -12.34 10.84 6.23
N SER A 12 -12.16 11.86 7.05
CA SER A 12 -10.94 12.69 7.10
C SER A 12 -9.73 11.83 7.48
N PHE A 13 -9.91 10.88 8.40
CA PHE A 13 -8.85 9.96 8.83
C PHE A 13 -8.45 8.98 7.72
N ILE A 14 -9.41 8.50 6.92
CA ILE A 14 -9.14 7.62 5.77
C ILE A 14 -8.46 8.41 4.64
N TYR A 15 -8.91 9.65 4.36
CA TYR A 15 -8.35 10.49 3.29
C TYR A 15 -6.96 11.06 3.63
N SER A 16 -6.69 11.33 4.91
CA SER A 16 -5.35 11.72 5.36
C SER A 16 -4.30 10.63 5.13
N GLN A 17 -4.69 9.35 5.06
CA GLN A 17 -3.75 8.29 4.69
C GLN A 17 -3.41 8.30 3.21
N THR A 18 -4.29 8.78 2.33
CA THR A 18 -4.06 8.79 0.88
C THR A 18 -3.20 9.95 0.37
N GLU A 19 -3.17 11.10 1.07
CA GLU A 19 -2.27 12.21 0.71
C GLU A 19 -0.84 12.02 1.24
N ASP A 20 -0.65 11.11 2.21
CA ASP A 20 0.67 10.77 2.76
C ASP A 20 1.25 9.45 2.20
N ASP A 21 0.64 8.92 1.12
CA ASP A 21 1.17 7.79 0.34
C ASP A 21 2.41 8.17 -0.49
N GLY A 22 2.86 9.42 -0.39
CA GLY A 22 4.19 9.85 -0.81
C GLY A 22 5.29 9.29 0.08
N ILE A 23 5.33 7.97 0.35
CA ILE A 23 6.38 7.30 1.15
C ILE A 23 6.88 8.21 2.29
N GLN A 24 5.98 8.70 3.15
CA GLN A 24 6.37 8.89 4.54
C GLN A 24 6.24 7.53 5.22
N ILE A 25 7.03 6.56 4.73
CA ILE A 25 7.45 5.47 5.58
C ILE A 25 8.17 6.18 6.71
N GLN A 26 7.49 6.28 7.85
CA GLN A 26 7.99 6.72 9.14
C GLN A 26 9.47 6.34 9.26
N GLU A 27 10.38 7.24 8.88
CA GLU A 27 11.84 6.99 8.80
C GLU A 27 12.38 6.57 10.17
N ASN A 28 11.59 6.81 11.22
CA ASN A 28 11.95 6.65 12.61
C ASN A 28 11.65 5.26 13.20
N SER A 29 10.98 4.33 12.51
CA SER A 29 10.62 3.03 13.13
C SER A 29 11.19 1.78 12.45
N VAL A 30 11.71 1.88 11.22
CA VAL A 30 12.37 0.75 10.53
C VAL A 30 13.74 1.22 10.04
N PHE A 31 14.81 0.73 10.66
CA PHE A 31 16.18 1.05 10.26
C PHE A 31 16.44 0.48 8.86
N TRP A 32 16.35 1.33 7.84
CA TRP A 32 16.59 0.94 6.46
C TRP A 32 18.09 0.77 6.23
N LYS A 33 18.52 -0.45 5.92
CA LYS A 33 19.89 -0.67 5.46
C LYS A 33 20.10 0.10 4.15
N LYS A 34 21.10 1.00 4.14
CA LYS A 34 21.46 1.81 2.97
C LYS A 34 22.34 0.98 2.04
N GLY A 35 22.17 1.15 0.73
CA GLY A 35 23.02 0.53 -0.29
C GLY A 35 22.78 -0.98 -0.53
N VAL A 36 21.61 -1.50 -0.16
CA VAL A 36 21.21 -2.91 -0.40
C VAL A 36 19.84 -2.92 -1.07
N ASP A 37 19.58 -3.91 -1.94
CA ASP A 37 18.26 -4.08 -2.55
C ASP A 37 17.24 -4.52 -1.50
N LYS A 38 15.98 -4.17 -1.75
CA LYS A 38 14.89 -4.30 -0.78
C LYS A 38 13.66 -4.86 -1.46
N LEU A 39 13.11 -5.91 -0.88
CA LEU A 39 11.87 -6.53 -1.29
C LEU A 39 10.85 -6.40 -0.16
N VAL A 40 9.73 -5.74 -0.44
CA VAL A 40 8.60 -5.58 0.48
C VAL A 40 7.41 -6.36 -0.07
N LEU A 41 6.90 -7.29 0.72
CA LEU A 41 5.70 -8.06 0.39
C LEU A 41 4.42 -7.33 0.81
N LYS A 42 3.28 -7.80 0.31
CA LYS A 42 1.95 -7.19 0.58
C LYS A 42 1.47 -7.39 2.03
N ASP A 43 1.92 -8.44 2.68
CA ASP A 43 1.68 -8.74 4.10
C ASP A 43 2.49 -7.83 5.05
N GLY A 44 3.55 -7.19 4.54
CA GLY A 44 4.42 -6.28 5.29
C GLY A 44 5.82 -6.84 5.52
N ASP A 45 6.11 -8.08 5.11
CA ASP A 45 7.44 -8.66 5.24
C ASP A 45 8.46 -7.90 4.40
N LEU A 46 9.65 -7.70 4.99
CA LEU A 46 10.76 -6.95 4.41
C LEU A 46 12.00 -7.83 4.34
N PHE A 47 12.54 -7.98 3.13
CA PHE A 47 13.80 -8.69 2.88
C PHE A 47 14.84 -7.74 2.30
N TYR A 48 16.06 -7.85 2.82
CA TYR A 48 17.25 -7.24 2.24
C TYR A 48 18.03 -8.29 1.49
N GLY A 49 18.71 -7.91 0.41
CA GLY A 49 19.48 -8.85 -0.39
C GLY A 49 19.84 -8.32 -1.77
N ASP A 50 19.99 -9.23 -2.71
CA ASP A 50 20.33 -8.94 -4.10
C ASP A 50 19.20 -9.36 -5.03
N TYR A 51 18.73 -8.42 -5.86
CA TYR A 51 17.83 -8.74 -6.97
C TYR A 51 18.63 -9.39 -8.11
N LEU A 52 18.19 -10.56 -8.56
CA LEU A 52 18.86 -11.30 -9.62
C LEU A 52 18.18 -11.06 -10.97
N GLU A 53 16.94 -11.53 -11.10
CA GLU A 53 16.18 -11.45 -12.34
C GLU A 53 14.67 -11.62 -12.12
N MET A 54 13.92 -11.33 -13.17
CA MET A 54 12.47 -11.56 -13.24
C MET A 54 12.16 -12.43 -14.45
N LYS A 55 11.54 -13.60 -14.22
CA LYS A 55 11.06 -14.51 -15.26
C LYS A 55 9.68 -15.03 -14.91
N GLU A 56 8.82 -15.19 -15.92
CA GLU A 56 7.50 -15.86 -15.77
C GLU A 56 6.64 -15.32 -14.61
N LYS A 57 6.63 -13.99 -14.43
CA LYS A 57 5.91 -13.30 -13.33
C LYS A 57 6.41 -13.64 -11.92
N LYS A 58 7.62 -14.17 -11.81
CA LYS A 58 8.34 -14.43 -10.57
C LYS A 58 9.60 -13.59 -10.50
N VAL A 59 9.96 -13.18 -9.29
CA VAL A 59 11.17 -12.45 -8.95
C VAL A 59 12.10 -13.39 -8.22
N PHE A 60 13.33 -13.50 -8.73
CA PHE A 60 14.42 -14.22 -8.09
C PHE A 60 15.20 -13.24 -7.25
N PHE A 61 15.20 -13.46 -5.94
CA PHE A 61 15.80 -12.57 -4.97
C PHE A 61 16.64 -13.37 -3.99
N LYS A 62 17.92 -13.02 -3.85
CA LYS A 62 18.80 -13.65 -2.88
C LYS A 62 18.73 -12.88 -1.58
N ILE A 63 18.07 -13.45 -0.57
CA ILE A 63 17.94 -12.83 0.75
C ILE A 63 19.31 -12.83 1.44
N GLU A 64 19.59 -11.76 2.18
CA GLU A 64 20.79 -11.66 3.01
C GLU A 64 20.84 -12.86 3.98
N PHE A 65 22.02 -13.48 4.10
CA PHE A 65 22.25 -14.68 4.91
C PHE A 65 21.57 -15.97 4.41
N GLN A 66 20.98 -15.98 3.22
CA GLN A 66 20.59 -17.20 2.52
C GLN A 66 21.57 -17.54 1.40
N ASP A 67 21.98 -18.80 1.36
CA ASP A 67 22.88 -19.31 0.31
C ASP A 67 22.16 -19.49 -1.03
N HIS A 68 20.85 -19.71 -1.00
CA HIS A 68 20.05 -20.03 -2.17
C HIS A 68 19.09 -18.88 -2.50
N PRO A 69 18.87 -18.58 -3.79
CA PRO A 69 17.89 -17.57 -4.19
C PRO A 69 16.47 -18.03 -3.87
N SER A 70 15.70 -17.14 -3.26
CA SER A 70 14.28 -17.31 -3.02
C SER A 70 13.47 -16.78 -4.20
N THR A 71 12.30 -17.37 -4.44
CA THR A 71 11.43 -16.98 -5.54
C THR A 71 10.14 -16.41 -5.00
N PHE A 72 9.77 -15.23 -5.50
CA PHE A 72 8.57 -14.50 -5.06
C PHE A 72 7.65 -14.22 -6.25
N GLU A 73 6.35 -14.39 -6.09
CA GLU A 73 5.40 -14.00 -7.14
C GLU A 73 5.21 -12.48 -7.17
N ILE A 74 5.21 -11.87 -8.36
CA ILE A 74 5.00 -10.41 -8.51
C ILE A 74 3.67 -9.95 -7.91
N SER A 75 2.65 -10.81 -7.94
CA SER A 75 1.34 -10.60 -7.32
C SER A 75 1.44 -10.33 -5.81
N ASN A 76 2.42 -10.92 -5.12
CA ASN A 76 2.61 -10.82 -3.67
C ASN A 76 3.59 -9.71 -3.27
N ILE A 77 4.30 -9.12 -4.23
CA ILE A 77 5.26 -8.05 -4.00
C ILE A 77 4.53 -6.70 -3.97
N LYS A 78 4.76 -5.93 -2.91
CA LYS A 78 4.31 -4.55 -2.79
C LYS A 78 5.33 -3.59 -3.42
N HIS A 79 6.60 -3.70 -3.01
CA HIS A 79 7.68 -2.87 -3.54
C HIS A 79 8.97 -3.67 -3.73
N LEU A 80 9.67 -3.42 -4.84
CA LEU A 80 11.04 -3.85 -5.05
C LEU A 80 11.88 -2.62 -5.38
N VAL A 81 12.86 -2.32 -4.53
CA VAL A 81 13.71 -1.12 -4.62
C VAL A 81 15.17 -1.56 -4.61
N LEU A 82 15.93 -1.15 -5.61
CA LEU A 82 17.35 -1.46 -5.69
C LEU A 82 18.18 -0.55 -4.78
N ALA A 83 19.43 -0.94 -4.53
CA ALA A 83 20.40 -0.20 -3.71
C ALA A 83 20.62 1.24 -4.19
N ASN A 84 20.49 1.48 -5.50
CA ASN A 84 20.57 2.81 -6.11
C ASN A 84 19.28 3.65 -5.99
N GLY A 85 18.26 3.15 -5.29
CA GLY A 85 16.97 3.80 -5.10
C GLY A 85 15.99 3.61 -6.26
N ARG A 86 16.38 2.90 -7.34
CA ARG A 86 15.48 2.62 -8.46
C ARG A 86 14.39 1.63 -8.04
N ILE A 87 13.14 1.98 -8.28
CA ILE A 87 11.98 1.12 -8.02
C ILE A 87 11.74 0.25 -9.26
N VAL A 88 11.79 -1.07 -9.10
CA VAL A 88 11.55 -2.06 -10.17
C VAL A 88 10.09 -2.50 -10.18
N ILE A 89 9.51 -2.72 -9.00
CA ILE A 89 8.10 -3.10 -8.82
C ILE A 89 7.47 -2.15 -7.83
N ARG A 90 6.30 -1.60 -8.18
CA ARG A 90 5.42 -0.86 -7.28
C ARG A 90 4.00 -1.33 -7.54
N ASN A 91 3.49 -2.17 -6.66
CA ASN A 91 2.11 -2.63 -6.71
C ASN A 91 1.33 -1.84 -5.66
N ASN A 92 0.65 -0.78 -6.09
CA ASN A 92 -0.16 0.03 -5.19
C ASN A 92 -1.42 -0.75 -4.81
N LYS A 93 -1.79 -0.71 -3.52
CA LYS A 93 -3.03 -1.33 -3.03
C LYS A 93 -4.21 -0.65 -3.72
N ASP A 94 -5.17 -1.45 -4.20
CA ASP A 94 -6.33 -0.96 -4.95
C ASP A 94 -7.09 0.14 -4.19
N ILE A 95 -7.09 1.35 -4.77
CA ILE A 95 -7.85 2.53 -4.30
C ILE A 95 -9.37 2.34 -4.57
N SER A 96 -9.80 1.18 -5.09
CA SER A 96 -11.19 0.92 -5.48
C SER A 96 -12.16 0.82 -4.29
N LEU A 97 -11.70 0.29 -3.15
CA LEU A 97 -12.49 0.12 -1.92
C LEU A 97 -12.99 1.44 -1.30
N PRO A 98 -12.15 2.46 -1.09
CA PRO A 98 -12.64 3.74 -0.57
C PRO A 98 -13.64 4.37 -1.53
N CYS A 99 -13.38 4.42 -2.85
CA CYS A 99 -14.29 4.99 -3.85
C CYS A 99 -15.71 4.39 -3.83
N PHE A 100 -15.84 3.07 -3.64
CA PHE A 100 -17.16 2.43 -3.55
C PHE A 100 -17.94 2.89 -2.31
N SER A 101 -17.25 3.03 -1.17
CA SER A 101 -17.87 3.53 0.06
C SER A 101 -18.30 5.00 -0.02
N ILE A 102 -17.57 5.85 -0.76
CA ILE A 102 -17.97 7.25 -1.07
C ILE A 102 -19.29 7.29 -1.85
N ALA A 103 -19.37 6.48 -2.91
CA ALA A 103 -20.53 6.43 -3.77
C ALA A 103 -21.78 5.95 -3.01
N LEU A 104 -21.63 4.89 -2.22
CA LEU A 104 -22.71 4.35 -1.41
C LEU A 104 -23.21 5.36 -0.37
N PHE A 105 -22.30 6.07 0.30
CA PHE A 105 -22.66 7.10 1.26
C PHE A 105 -23.43 8.26 0.62
N SER A 106 -23.00 8.69 -0.56
CA SER A 106 -23.67 9.73 -1.34
C SER A 106 -25.11 9.33 -1.69
N ILE A 107 -25.32 8.10 -2.16
CA ILE A 107 -26.65 7.57 -2.50
C ILE A 107 -27.57 7.54 -1.27
N PHE A 108 -27.08 7.05 -0.12
CA PHE A 108 -27.87 7.01 1.11
C PHE A 108 -28.22 8.41 1.64
N TYR A 109 -27.31 9.37 1.52
CA TYR A 109 -27.55 10.76 1.92
C TYR A 109 -28.65 11.40 1.06
N PHE A 110 -28.56 11.31 -0.27
CA PHE A 110 -29.57 11.85 -1.19
C PHE A 110 -30.95 11.19 -0.99
N SER A 111 -31.00 9.88 -0.77
CA SER A 111 -32.25 9.16 -0.49
C SER A 111 -32.94 9.65 0.79
N LYS A 112 -32.19 9.90 1.87
CA LYS A 112 -32.75 10.45 3.10
C LYS A 112 -33.19 11.90 2.97
N PHE A 113 -32.44 12.72 2.23
CA PHE A 113 -32.80 14.12 1.99
C PHE A 113 -34.12 14.24 1.23
N HIS A 114 -34.32 13.45 0.17
CA HIS A 114 -35.58 13.44 -0.58
C HIS A 114 -36.79 13.00 0.23
N ASN A 115 -36.63 12.02 1.13
CA ASN A 115 -37.70 11.57 2.02
C ASN A 115 -38.04 12.56 3.14
N LEU A 116 -37.21 13.59 3.37
CA LEU A 116 -37.43 14.60 4.41
C LEU A 116 -38.11 15.87 3.88
N ILE A 117 -38.15 16.05 2.55
CA ILE A 117 -38.75 17.20 1.85
C ILE A 117 -40.18 16.88 1.37
N ARG A 118 -40.60 15.62 1.50
CA ARG A 118 -41.98 15.18 1.26
C ARG A 118 -42.77 15.20 2.55
#